data_AF-A0A0C1L307-F1
#
_entry.id   AF-A0A0C1L307-F1
#
_cell.length_a   1.000
_cell.length_b   1.000
_cell.length_c   1.000
_cell.angle_alpha   90.00
_cell.angle_beta   90.00
_cell.angle_gamma   90.00
#
_symmetry.space_group_name_H-M   'P 1'
#
loop_
_entity.id
_entity.type
_entity.pdbx_description
1 polymer ?
#
loop_
_entity_poly.entity_id
_entity_poly.type
_entity_poly.pdbx_seq_one_letter_code
_entity_poly.pdbx_strand_id
1 'polypeptide(L)'
;MKPVKNPVGVFIETGTNPVYRNLKKFLGEEVMSSGATGIYKSLREAWKDECSTLAIGKTKDANRYYNVYSNQLLLPDFYEQLWNGCTSREKLLLLDIARDGLYNYKNTQGICNLYLKGLLMYDKEKHLQIMSLSFRNFIICQGESKLTAELEKEAKSTSTWKSIQTPVLILIICIGVFFFVTQENLVNRAGALIPTLTGAVSLAASLFGKRTEKSA
;
A
#
# COMPACT_ATOMS: atom_id res chain seq x y z
N MET A 1 -39.68 -26.15 -3.70
CA MET A 1 -38.71 -25.16 -3.18
C MET A 1 -38.75 -23.93 -4.08
N LYS A 2 -39.28 -22.80 -3.60
CA LYS A 2 -39.20 -21.54 -4.35
C LYS A 2 -37.76 -21.01 -4.26
N PRO A 3 -37.14 -20.55 -5.35
CA PRO A 3 -35.79 -20.01 -5.29
C PRO A 3 -35.80 -18.78 -4.38
N VAL A 4 -34.94 -18.79 -3.36
CA VAL A 4 -34.65 -17.62 -2.53
C VAL A 4 -34.05 -16.58 -3.48
N LYS A 5 -34.85 -15.59 -3.87
CA LYS A 5 -34.36 -14.44 -4.65
C LYS A 5 -33.16 -13.88 -3.91
N ASN A 6 -32.02 -13.78 -4.61
CA ASN A 6 -30.79 -13.20 -4.08
C ASN A 6 -31.13 -11.84 -3.44
N PRO A 7 -31.00 -11.69 -2.11
CA PRO A 7 -31.40 -10.47 -1.42
C PRO A 7 -30.53 -9.28 -1.82
N VAL A 8 -29.38 -9.50 -2.46
CA VAL A 8 -28.54 -8.43 -2.98
C VAL A 8 -29.15 -7.82 -4.26
N GLY A 9 -29.74 -8.64 -5.14
CA GLY A 9 -30.29 -8.16 -6.42
C GLY A 9 -31.60 -7.36 -6.27
N VAL A 10 -32.46 -7.74 -5.33
CA VAL A 10 -33.76 -7.08 -5.12
C VAL A 10 -33.62 -5.67 -4.52
N PHE A 11 -32.52 -5.38 -3.83
CA PHE A 11 -32.31 -4.09 -3.16
C PHE A 11 -31.46 -3.10 -3.95
N ILE A 12 -30.68 -3.57 -4.94
CA ILE A 12 -30.01 -2.69 -5.92
C ILE A 12 -31.04 -1.97 -6.79
N GLU A 13 -32.17 -2.61 -7.11
CA GLU A 13 -33.26 -1.99 -7.89
C GLU A 13 -34.14 -1.02 -7.08
N THR A 14 -34.25 -1.17 -5.75
CA THR A 14 -35.19 -0.38 -4.93
C THR A 14 -34.62 0.93 -4.38
N GLY A 15 -33.36 1.27 -4.70
CA GLY A 15 -32.78 2.57 -4.32
C GLY A 15 -32.68 2.80 -2.81
N THR A 16 -32.66 1.74 -2.00
CA THR A 16 -32.64 1.79 -0.53
C THR A 16 -31.29 2.15 0.07
N ASN A 17 -30.18 2.00 -0.67
CA ASN A 17 -28.88 2.45 -0.20
C ASN A 17 -28.78 3.98 -0.32
N PRO A 18 -28.72 4.72 0.82
CA PRO A 18 -28.72 6.17 0.82
C PRO A 18 -27.46 6.75 0.16
N VAL A 19 -26.32 6.05 0.28
CA VAL A 19 -25.05 6.46 -0.35
C VAL A 19 -25.16 6.38 -1.85
N TYR A 20 -25.65 5.28 -2.41
CA TYR A 20 -25.81 5.14 -3.86
C TYR A 20 -26.84 6.13 -4.43
N ARG A 21 -27.96 6.33 -3.75
CA ARG A 21 -28.98 7.32 -4.15
C ARG A 21 -28.40 8.74 -4.20
N ASN A 22 -27.65 9.10 -3.16
CA ASN A 22 -27.00 10.40 -3.08
C ASN A 22 -25.90 10.52 -4.13
N LEU A 23 -25.04 9.52 -4.30
CA LEU A 23 -23.99 9.51 -5.33
C LEU A 23 -24.56 9.58 -6.74
N LYS A 24 -25.66 8.89 -7.05
CA LYS A 24 -26.32 8.98 -8.37
C LYS A 24 -26.88 10.38 -8.63
N LYS A 25 -27.40 11.05 -7.59
CA LYS A 25 -27.79 12.45 -7.67
C LYS A 25 -26.57 13.36 -7.90
N PHE A 26 -25.46 13.12 -7.19
CA PHE A 26 -24.21 13.88 -7.31
C PHE A 26 -23.46 13.67 -8.62
N LEU A 27 -23.50 12.47 -9.20
CA LEU A 27 -22.89 12.15 -10.50
C LEU A 27 -23.76 12.61 -11.68
N GLY A 28 -25.03 12.95 -11.44
CA GLY A 28 -25.98 13.42 -12.46
C GLY A 28 -26.22 14.94 -12.48
N GLU A 29 -25.90 15.67 -11.41
CA GLU A 29 -25.96 17.15 -11.35
C GLU A 29 -24.53 17.72 -11.42
N GLU A 30 -24.28 18.67 -12.33
CA GLU A 30 -23.00 19.39 -12.41
C GLU A 30 -22.65 20.05 -11.07
N VAL A 31 -21.60 19.54 -10.43
CA VAL A 31 -21.10 19.86 -9.09
C VAL A 31 -20.43 21.27 -9.01
N MET A 32 -20.81 22.20 -9.87
CA MET A 32 -20.13 23.50 -9.99
C MET A 32 -20.68 24.63 -9.10
N SER A 33 -21.75 24.43 -8.31
CA SER A 33 -22.33 25.52 -7.48
C SER A 33 -22.25 25.35 -5.96
N SER A 34 -21.95 24.14 -5.45
CA SER A 34 -21.86 23.92 -4.00
C SER A 34 -20.40 23.77 -3.60
N GLY A 35 -19.84 24.81 -2.98
CA GLY A 35 -18.47 24.81 -2.44
C GLY A 35 -18.17 23.54 -1.64
N ALA A 36 -16.90 23.12 -1.65
CA ALA A 36 -16.41 21.83 -1.14
C ALA A 36 -17.01 21.41 0.21
N THR A 37 -17.27 22.36 1.11
CA THR A 37 -17.91 22.16 2.42
C THR A 37 -19.30 21.52 2.37
N GLY A 38 -20.12 21.83 1.36
CA GLY A 38 -21.47 21.25 1.20
C GLY A 38 -21.43 19.78 0.78
N ILE A 39 -20.47 19.41 -0.07
CA ILE A 39 -20.24 18.04 -0.55
C ILE A 39 -19.79 17.15 0.61
N TYR A 40 -18.88 17.63 1.45
CA TYR A 40 -18.44 16.83 2.61
C TYR A 40 -19.54 16.63 3.63
N LYS A 41 -20.44 17.60 3.79
CA LYS A 41 -21.59 17.46 4.69
C LYS A 41 -22.56 16.38 4.21
N SER A 42 -22.90 16.35 2.93
CA SER A 42 -23.82 15.35 2.36
C SER A 42 -23.22 13.94 2.37
N LEU A 43 -21.93 13.82 2.07
CA LEU A 43 -21.20 12.56 2.13
C LEU A 43 -21.09 12.04 3.57
N ARG A 44 -20.77 12.91 4.54
CA ARG A 44 -20.78 12.58 5.97
C ARG A 44 -22.15 12.10 6.43
N GLU A 45 -23.22 12.75 5.97
CA GLU A 45 -24.59 12.34 6.27
C GLU A 45 -24.91 10.97 5.64
N ALA A 46 -24.43 10.71 4.43
CA ALA A 46 -24.63 9.45 3.73
C ALA A 46 -23.90 8.27 4.41
N TRP A 47 -22.70 8.49 4.95
CA TRP A 47 -21.91 7.47 5.66
C TRP A 47 -22.06 7.47 7.18
N LYS A 48 -22.99 8.27 7.71
CA LYS A 48 -23.23 8.39 9.15
C LYS A 48 -23.48 7.04 9.83
N ASP A 49 -24.15 6.13 9.13
CA ASP A 49 -24.48 4.79 9.63
C ASP A 49 -23.28 3.82 9.57
N GLU A 50 -22.27 4.09 8.75
CA GLU A 50 -21.01 3.32 8.76
C GLU A 50 -20.04 3.81 9.83
N CYS A 51 -19.98 5.13 10.04
CA CYS A 51 -19.02 5.82 10.91
C CYS A 51 -19.40 5.88 12.40
N SER A 52 -20.65 5.60 12.77
CA SER A 52 -21.00 5.56 14.19
C SER A 52 -20.38 4.34 14.87
N THR A 53 -19.37 4.56 15.70
CA THR A 53 -18.74 3.55 16.54
C THR A 53 -19.64 3.18 17.74
N LEU A 54 -19.58 1.89 18.10
CA LEU A 54 -19.75 1.34 19.46
C LEU A 54 -21.13 1.41 20.15
N ALA A 55 -22.21 1.02 19.48
CA ALA A 55 -23.40 0.54 20.20
C ALA A 55 -23.81 -0.82 19.64
N ILE A 56 -23.20 -1.89 20.17
CA ILE A 56 -23.55 -3.28 19.89
C ILE A 56 -25.00 -3.47 20.33
N GLY A 57 -25.91 -3.49 19.36
CA GLY A 57 -27.34 -3.46 19.55
C GLY A 57 -28.00 -4.19 18.38
N LYS A 58 -28.42 -5.44 18.68
CA LYS A 58 -28.69 -6.59 17.79
C LYS A 58 -29.49 -6.40 16.49
N THR A 59 -30.00 -5.21 16.16
CA THR A 59 -30.76 -4.94 14.92
C THR A 59 -30.13 -3.86 14.03
N LYS A 60 -29.34 -2.92 14.58
CA LYS A 60 -28.61 -1.90 13.78
C LYS A 60 -27.38 -2.48 13.07
N ASP A 61 -26.83 -3.56 13.62
CA ASP A 61 -25.60 -4.16 13.12
C ASP A 61 -25.78 -4.85 11.75
N ALA A 62 -26.90 -5.55 11.52
CA ALA A 62 -27.15 -6.27 10.27
C ALA A 62 -27.23 -5.35 9.05
N ASN A 63 -27.94 -4.22 9.18
CA ASN A 63 -28.03 -3.21 8.13
C ASN A 63 -26.69 -2.52 7.88
N ARG A 64 -25.87 -2.34 8.93
CA ARG A 64 -24.52 -1.78 8.79
C ARG A 64 -23.62 -2.70 7.97
N TYR A 65 -23.57 -4.00 8.28
CA TYR A 65 -22.77 -4.96 7.51
C TYR A 65 -23.21 -5.01 6.05
N TYR A 66 -24.53 -5.00 5.81
CA TYR A 66 -25.08 -4.96 4.46
C TYR A 66 -24.64 -3.70 3.71
N ASN A 67 -24.79 -2.51 4.31
CA ASN A 67 -24.39 -1.25 3.66
C ASN A 67 -22.90 -1.21 3.33
N VAL A 68 -22.04 -1.65 4.25
CA VAL A 68 -20.59 -1.73 4.04
C VAL A 68 -20.28 -2.68 2.88
N TYR A 69 -20.88 -3.87 2.87
CA TYR A 69 -20.68 -4.86 1.81
C TYR A 69 -21.20 -4.37 0.45
N SER A 70 -22.41 -3.79 0.41
CA SER A 70 -22.96 -3.22 -0.81
C SER A 70 -22.11 -2.08 -1.34
N ASN A 71 -21.61 -1.19 -0.48
CA ASN A 71 -20.76 -0.08 -0.89
C ASN A 71 -19.41 -0.57 -1.44
N GLN A 72 -18.81 -1.58 -0.83
CA GLN A 72 -17.60 -2.23 -1.38
C GLN A 72 -17.82 -2.79 -2.79
N LEU A 73 -18.99 -3.38 -3.04
CA LEU A 73 -19.33 -3.98 -4.33
C LEU A 73 -19.68 -2.93 -5.39
N LEU A 74 -20.37 -1.87 -5.00
CA LEU A 74 -20.96 -0.88 -5.92
C LEU A 74 -20.08 0.34 -6.18
N LEU A 75 -19.13 0.66 -5.29
CA LEU A 75 -18.32 1.87 -5.36
C LEU A 75 -16.81 1.66 -5.63
N PRO A 76 -16.33 0.55 -6.21
CA PRO A 76 -14.89 0.34 -6.38
C PRO A 76 -14.23 1.44 -7.24
N ASP A 77 -14.88 1.85 -8.33
CA ASP A 77 -14.35 2.90 -9.23
C ASP A 77 -14.27 4.26 -8.54
N PHE A 78 -15.28 4.57 -7.72
CA PHE A 78 -15.30 5.80 -6.94
C PHE A 78 -14.18 5.81 -5.90
N TYR A 79 -13.97 4.69 -5.19
CA TYR A 79 -12.85 4.57 -4.25
C TYR A 79 -11.50 4.63 -4.93
N GLU A 80 -11.38 4.10 -6.14
CA GLU A 80 -10.17 4.23 -6.94
C GLU A 80 -9.88 5.69 -7.34
N GLN A 81 -10.90 6.45 -7.73
CA GLN A 81 -10.73 7.89 -8.01
C GLN A 81 -10.29 8.65 -6.76
N LEU A 82 -10.89 8.38 -5.60
CA LEU A 82 -10.48 9.00 -4.33
C LEU A 82 -9.03 8.64 -3.96
N TRP A 83 -8.67 7.37 -4.13
CA TRP A 83 -7.31 6.89 -3.89
C TRP A 83 -6.29 7.56 -4.82
N ASN A 84 -6.60 7.66 -6.11
CA ASN A 84 -5.73 8.29 -7.11
C ASN A 84 -5.62 9.81 -6.92
N GLY A 85 -6.63 10.45 -6.33
CA GLY A 85 -6.58 11.86 -5.92
C GLY A 85 -5.70 12.14 -4.69
N CYS A 86 -5.14 11.10 -4.06
CA CYS A 86 -4.23 11.22 -2.92
C CYS A 86 -2.76 11.16 -3.36
N THR A 87 -1.91 11.99 -2.74
CA THR A 87 -0.46 11.90 -2.91
C THR A 87 0.10 10.64 -2.23
N SER A 88 1.30 10.19 -2.59
CA SER A 88 1.94 9.00 -1.97
C SER A 88 2.05 9.13 -0.44
N ARG A 89 2.30 10.34 0.08
CA ARG A 89 2.33 10.62 1.54
C ARG A 89 0.96 10.54 2.19
N GLU A 90 -0.08 11.01 1.51
CA GLU A 90 -1.47 10.92 1.99
C GLU A 90 -1.96 9.47 1.96
N LYS A 91 -1.62 8.70 0.91
CA LYS A 91 -1.89 7.27 0.80
C LYS A 91 -1.26 6.46 1.93
N LEU A 92 -0.01 6.76 2.29
CA LEU A 92 0.66 6.16 3.46
C LEU A 92 -0.09 6.47 4.76
N LEU A 93 -0.47 7.73 4.98
CA LEU A 93 -1.19 8.13 6.19
C LEU A 93 -2.58 7.48 6.28
N LEU A 94 -3.29 7.37 5.17
CA LEU A 94 -4.55 6.63 5.09
C LEU A 94 -4.36 5.13 5.38
N LEU A 95 -3.26 4.53 4.91
CA LEU A 95 -2.96 3.13 5.16
C LEU A 95 -2.64 2.87 6.64
N ASP A 96 -1.86 3.74 7.27
CA ASP A 96 -1.55 3.67 8.71
C ASP A 96 -2.86 3.72 9.52
N ILE A 97 -3.68 4.76 9.32
CA ILE A 97 -4.98 4.91 9.99
C ILE A 97 -5.90 3.72 9.68
N ALA A 98 -5.88 3.21 8.45
CA ALA A 98 -6.70 2.07 8.07
C ALA A 98 -6.28 0.81 8.82
N ARG A 99 -5.00 0.60 9.11
CA ARG A 99 -4.53 -0.64 9.75
C ARG A 99 -4.77 -0.65 11.25
N ASP A 100 -4.18 0.31 11.95
CA ASP A 100 -4.11 0.32 13.42
C ASP A 100 -4.89 1.48 14.06
N GLY A 101 -5.42 2.40 13.25
CA GLY A 101 -6.10 3.61 13.74
C GLY A 101 -5.13 4.64 14.34
N LEU A 102 -3.82 4.41 14.20
CA LEU A 102 -2.77 5.32 14.64
C LEU A 102 -2.31 6.16 13.46
N TYR A 103 -1.79 7.35 13.77
CA TYR A 103 -1.21 8.23 12.77
C TYR A 103 -0.09 9.07 13.38
N ASN A 104 0.88 9.42 12.53
CA ASN A 104 1.92 10.34 12.93
C ASN A 104 1.36 11.77 13.00
N TYR A 105 1.07 12.25 14.21
CA TYR A 105 0.56 13.59 14.48
C TYR A 105 1.48 14.72 13.98
N LYS A 106 2.76 14.44 13.69
CA LYS A 106 3.69 15.42 13.10
C LYS A 106 3.42 15.69 11.63
N ASN A 107 2.68 14.81 10.93
CA ASN A 107 2.27 15.03 9.55
C ASN A 107 0.98 15.88 9.48
N THR A 108 1.02 17.07 10.07
CA THR A 108 -0.12 17.99 10.13
C THR A 108 -0.62 18.37 8.74
N GLN A 109 0.27 18.57 7.76
CA GLN A 109 -0.13 18.92 6.40
C GLN A 109 -0.94 17.80 5.74
N GLY A 110 -0.49 16.54 5.83
CA GLY A 110 -1.21 15.39 5.27
C GLY A 110 -2.57 15.19 5.93
N ILE A 111 -2.63 15.34 7.25
CA ILE A 111 -3.89 15.26 8.02
C ILE A 111 -4.86 16.38 7.59
N CYS A 112 -4.39 17.63 7.54
CA CYS A 112 -5.21 18.77 7.13
C CYS A 112 -5.72 18.60 5.70
N ASN A 113 -4.86 18.18 4.76
CA ASN A 113 -5.28 17.96 3.38
C ASN A 113 -6.34 16.85 3.27
N LEU A 114 -6.13 15.72 3.94
CA LEU A 114 -7.09 14.61 3.92
C LEU A 114 -8.41 14.96 4.61
N TYR A 115 -8.34 15.78 5.66
CA TYR A 115 -9.52 16.33 6.32
C TYR A 115 -10.29 17.29 5.40
N LEU A 116 -9.57 18.21 4.73
CA LEU A 116 -10.15 19.12 3.74
C LEU A 116 -10.71 18.38 2.53
N LYS A 117 -10.12 17.25 2.15
CA LYS A 117 -10.64 16.31 1.13
C LYS A 117 -11.81 15.47 1.63
N GLY A 118 -12.19 15.58 2.92
CA GLY A 118 -13.25 14.81 3.55
C GLY A 118 -13.01 13.31 3.67
N LEU A 119 -11.78 12.85 3.41
CA LEU A 119 -11.38 11.45 3.52
C LEU A 119 -11.10 11.04 4.98
N LEU A 120 -10.75 12.04 5.80
CA LEU A 120 -10.62 11.89 7.25
C LEU A 120 -11.69 12.72 7.96
N MET A 121 -12.23 12.15 9.02
CA MET A 121 -13.25 12.76 9.87
C MET A 121 -12.90 12.56 11.33
N TYR A 122 -13.31 13.50 12.18
CA TYR A 122 -13.32 13.28 13.62
C TYR A 122 -14.58 12.52 14.03
N ASP A 123 -14.39 11.43 14.79
CA ASP A 123 -15.47 10.76 15.49
C ASP A 123 -15.98 11.61 16.66
N LYS A 124 -17.07 11.18 17.29
CA LYS A 124 -17.66 11.76 18.51
C LYS A 124 -16.64 11.89 19.65
N GLU A 125 -15.71 10.95 19.72
CA GLU A 125 -14.61 10.91 20.71
C GLU A 125 -13.39 11.73 20.27
N LYS A 126 -13.50 12.51 19.18
CA LYS A 126 -12.42 13.34 18.60
C LYS A 126 -11.21 12.55 18.11
N HIS A 127 -11.37 11.25 17.89
CA HIS A 127 -10.37 10.43 17.19
C HIS A 127 -10.50 10.63 15.68
N LEU A 128 -9.35 10.69 15.00
CA LEU A 128 -9.28 10.80 13.55
C LEU A 128 -9.60 9.42 12.95
N GLN A 129 -10.60 9.36 12.09
CA GLN A 129 -11.04 8.13 11.43
C GLN A 129 -11.24 8.37 9.93
N ILE A 130 -11.18 7.28 9.16
CA ILE A 130 -11.49 7.30 7.73
C ILE A 130 -12.99 7.53 7.55
N MET A 131 -13.35 8.21 6.46
CA MET A 131 -14.71 8.66 6.18
C MET A 131 -15.79 7.54 6.09
N SER A 132 -15.38 6.29 5.97
CA SER A 132 -16.28 5.15 5.78
C SER A 132 -15.53 3.85 6.04
N LEU A 133 -16.25 2.85 6.57
CA LEU A 133 -15.68 1.52 6.83
C LEU A 133 -15.49 0.73 5.52
N SER A 134 -16.38 0.91 4.54
CA SER A 134 -16.23 0.31 3.21
C SER A 134 -14.99 0.86 2.49
N PHE A 135 -14.74 2.18 2.57
CA PHE A 135 -13.52 2.77 2.03
C PHE A 135 -12.25 2.34 2.79
N ARG A 136 -12.29 2.26 4.13
CA ARG A 136 -11.18 1.70 4.93
C ARG A 136 -10.80 0.30 4.45
N ASN A 137 -11.80 -0.56 4.23
CA ASN A 137 -11.58 -1.92 3.76
C ASN A 137 -11.01 -1.95 2.33
N PHE A 138 -11.44 -1.05 1.45
CA PHE A 138 -10.83 -0.88 0.13
C PHE A 138 -9.33 -0.53 0.23
N ILE A 139 -8.96 0.40 1.12
CA ILE A 139 -7.56 0.78 1.35
C ILE A 139 -6.72 -0.42 1.81
N ILE A 140 -7.23 -1.21 2.76
CA ILE A 140 -6.52 -2.39 3.28
C ILE A 140 -6.37 -3.46 2.19
N CYS A 141 -7.42 -3.72 1.40
CA CYS A 141 -7.40 -4.81 0.43
C CYS A 141 -6.68 -4.46 -0.88
N GLN A 142 -6.81 -3.22 -1.38
CA GLN A 142 -6.29 -2.81 -2.68
C GLN A 142 -5.29 -1.65 -2.60
N GLY A 143 -5.46 -0.74 -1.64
CA GLY A 143 -4.58 0.42 -1.49
C GLY A 143 -3.14 0.04 -1.18
N GLU A 144 -2.94 -0.96 -0.32
CA GLU A 144 -1.59 -1.42 0.07
C GLU A 144 -0.77 -1.93 -1.13
N SER A 145 -1.33 -2.87 -1.90
CA SER A 145 -0.63 -3.48 -3.02
C SER A 145 -0.35 -2.49 -4.15
N LYS A 146 -1.25 -1.52 -4.35
CA LYS A 146 -1.05 -0.41 -5.29
C LYS A 146 0.04 0.53 -4.82
N LEU A 147 0.05 0.89 -3.53
CA LEU A 147 1.06 1.79 -2.97
C LEU A 147 2.46 1.18 -3.00
N THR A 148 2.60 -0.10 -2.68
CA THR A 148 3.90 -0.79 -2.77
C THR A 148 4.40 -0.83 -4.21
N ALA A 149 3.53 -1.14 -5.18
CA ALA A 149 3.88 -1.10 -6.60
C ALA A 149 4.27 0.32 -7.08
N GLU A 150 3.56 1.35 -6.64
CA GLU A 150 3.88 2.76 -6.92
C GLU A 150 5.24 3.15 -6.33
N LEU A 151 5.49 2.84 -5.06
CA LEU A 151 6.75 3.15 -4.37
C LEU A 151 7.92 2.37 -4.97
N GLU A 152 7.74 1.11 -5.39
CA GLU A 152 8.76 0.35 -6.09
C GLU A 152 9.09 0.97 -7.45
N LYS A 153 8.09 1.46 -8.19
CA LYS A 153 8.29 2.15 -9.46
C LYS A 153 9.01 3.48 -9.25
N GLU A 154 8.62 4.24 -8.23
CA GLU A 154 9.29 5.48 -7.85
C GLU A 154 10.76 5.20 -7.45
N ALA A 155 11.02 4.19 -6.61
CA ALA A 155 12.37 3.79 -6.20
C ALA A 155 13.23 3.31 -7.38
N LYS A 156 12.65 2.60 -8.36
CA LYS A 156 13.34 2.23 -9.60
C LYS A 156 13.62 3.44 -10.50
N SER A 157 12.72 4.42 -10.53
CA SER A 157 12.87 5.64 -11.35
C SER A 157 13.82 6.67 -10.74
N THR A 158 13.88 6.75 -9.40
CA THR A 158 14.80 7.61 -8.64
C THR A 158 16.15 6.90 -8.52
N SER A 159 16.80 6.74 -9.67
CA SER A 159 18.06 6.04 -9.91
C SER A 159 19.31 6.75 -9.32
N THR A 160 19.18 7.47 -8.20
CA THR A 160 20.32 8.07 -7.49
C THR A 160 21.18 6.99 -6.83
N TRP A 161 20.56 5.91 -6.34
CA TRP A 161 21.28 4.77 -5.77
C TRP A 161 22.19 4.08 -6.78
N LYS A 162 21.71 3.89 -8.01
CA LYS A 162 22.51 3.29 -9.09
C LYS A 162 23.71 4.16 -9.45
N SER A 163 23.56 5.49 -9.37
CA SER A 163 24.65 6.45 -9.63
C SER A 163 25.69 6.52 -8.50
N ILE A 164 25.30 6.21 -7.25
CA ILE A 164 26.21 6.17 -6.09
C ILE A 164 26.88 4.79 -5.94
N GLN A 165 26.22 3.71 -6.39
CA GLN A 165 26.75 2.35 -6.31
C GLN A 165 28.08 2.20 -7.05
N THR A 166 28.21 2.79 -8.24
CA THR A 166 29.44 2.72 -9.05
C THR A 166 30.66 3.37 -8.37
N PRO A 167 30.61 4.64 -7.92
CA PRO A 167 31.75 5.25 -7.23
C PRO A 167 32.07 4.57 -5.89
N VAL A 168 31.08 4.07 -5.16
CA VAL A 168 31.31 3.30 -3.93
C VAL A 168 32.02 1.97 -4.22
N LEU A 169 31.63 1.26 -5.28
CA LEU A 169 32.29 0.02 -5.69
C LEU A 169 33.76 0.28 -6.08
N ILE A 170 34.01 1.34 -6.85
CA ILE A 170 35.37 1.76 -7.23
C ILE A 170 36.19 2.07 -5.96
N LEU A 171 35.62 2.80 -5.01
CA LEU A 171 36.28 3.10 -3.74
C LEU A 171 36.63 1.83 -2.95
N ILE A 172 35.72 0.87 -2.86
CA ILE A 172 35.96 -0.42 -2.19
C ILE A 172 37.08 -1.19 -2.89
N ILE A 173 37.09 -1.23 -4.23
CA ILE A 173 38.16 -1.87 -5.01
C ILE A 173 39.50 -1.16 -4.76
N CYS A 174 39.53 0.17 -4.78
CA CYS A 174 40.74 0.95 -4.50
C CYS A 174 41.28 0.66 -3.09
N ILE A 175 40.41 0.59 -2.08
CA ILE A 175 40.77 0.21 -0.71
C ILE A 175 41.32 -1.22 -0.69
N GLY A 176 40.66 -2.16 -1.37
CA GLY A 176 41.11 -3.56 -1.46
C GLY A 176 42.50 -3.69 -2.10
N VAL A 177 42.75 -2.99 -3.21
CA VAL A 177 44.06 -2.95 -3.86
C VAL A 177 45.09 -2.30 -2.96
N PHE A 178 44.75 -1.20 -2.29
CA PHE A 178 45.64 -0.53 -1.34
C PHE A 178 46.05 -1.47 -0.20
N PHE A 179 45.10 -2.16 0.43
CA PHE A 179 45.39 -3.16 1.46
C PHE A 179 46.25 -4.32 0.92
N PHE A 180 46.02 -4.76 -0.31
CA PHE A 180 46.79 -5.82 -0.94
C PHE A 180 48.25 -5.41 -1.19
N VAL A 181 48.49 -4.17 -1.65
CA VAL A 181 49.83 -3.64 -1.91
C VAL A 181 50.57 -3.30 -0.61
N THR A 182 49.90 -2.71 0.38
CA THR A 182 50.52 -2.26 1.63
C THR A 182 50.89 -3.41 2.57
N GLN A 183 50.25 -4.57 2.46
CA GLN A 183 50.62 -5.73 3.28
C GLN A 183 51.80 -6.51 2.68
N GLU A 184 53.03 -6.04 2.91
CA GLU A 184 54.28 -6.76 2.57
C GLU A 184 54.33 -8.19 3.16
N ASN A 185 53.67 -8.41 4.29
CA ASN A 185 53.58 -9.72 4.94
C ASN A 185 52.65 -10.72 4.22
N LEU A 186 51.70 -10.26 3.39
CA LEU A 186 50.86 -11.16 2.59
C LEU A 186 51.56 -11.56 1.30
N VAL A 187 52.32 -10.68 0.64
CA VAL A 187 53.06 -11.03 -0.58
C VAL A 187 54.16 -12.06 -0.28
N ASN A 188 54.88 -11.89 0.84
CA ASN A 188 55.90 -12.84 1.29
C ASN A 188 55.29 -14.18 1.81
N ARG A 189 54.02 -14.20 2.24
CA ARG A 189 53.29 -15.44 2.61
C ARG A 189 52.47 -16.02 1.45
N ALA A 190 52.12 -15.23 0.43
CA ALA A 190 51.34 -15.64 -0.74
C ALA A 190 52.18 -16.43 -1.74
N GLY A 191 53.52 -16.26 -1.74
CA GLY A 191 54.42 -17.14 -2.49
C GLY A 191 54.24 -18.63 -2.17
N ALA A 192 53.82 -18.96 -0.94
CA ALA A 192 53.49 -20.34 -0.52
C ALA A 192 52.01 -20.72 -0.73
N LEU A 193 51.11 -19.75 -0.96
CA LEU A 193 49.68 -19.98 -1.13
C LEU A 193 49.26 -20.10 -2.60
N ILE A 194 50.03 -19.53 -3.54
CA ILE A 194 49.77 -19.66 -4.98
C ILE A 194 49.87 -21.14 -5.44
N PRO A 195 50.85 -21.95 -5.01
CA PRO A 195 50.89 -23.38 -5.36
C PRO A 195 49.75 -24.19 -4.72
N THR A 196 49.33 -23.85 -3.49
CA THR A 196 48.27 -24.60 -2.77
C THR A 196 46.89 -24.30 -3.31
N LEU A 197 46.59 -23.05 -3.69
CA LEU A 197 45.35 -22.72 -4.38
C LEU A 197 45.28 -23.37 -5.78
N THR A 198 46.39 -23.38 -6.52
CA THR A 198 46.43 -24.02 -7.85
C THR A 198 46.26 -25.53 -7.75
N GLY A 199 46.90 -26.18 -6.76
CA GLY A 199 46.74 -27.61 -6.49
C GLY A 199 45.33 -27.98 -6.01
N ALA A 200 44.72 -27.16 -5.15
CA ALA A 200 43.35 -27.38 -4.67
C ALA A 200 42.30 -27.23 -5.78
N VAL A 201 42.48 -26.25 -6.68
CA VAL A 201 41.60 -26.08 -7.85
C VAL A 201 41.76 -27.24 -8.84
N SER A 202 42.98 -27.74 -9.06
CA SER A 202 43.22 -28.91 -9.93
C SER A 202 42.65 -30.21 -9.34
N LEU A 203 42.77 -30.43 -8.04
CA LEU A 203 42.16 -31.56 -7.35
C LEU A 203 40.63 -31.48 -7.38
N ALA A 204 40.05 -30.31 -7.10
CA ALA A 204 38.61 -30.10 -7.23
C ALA A 204 38.16 -30.37 -8.68
N ALA A 205 38.85 -29.83 -9.68
CA ALA A 205 38.53 -30.05 -11.08
C ALA A 205 38.62 -31.53 -11.48
N SER A 206 39.59 -32.29 -10.96
CA SER A 206 39.70 -33.74 -11.21
C SER A 206 38.60 -34.57 -10.53
N LEU A 207 38.17 -34.17 -9.33
CA LEU A 207 37.06 -34.82 -8.61
C LEU A 207 35.72 -34.56 -9.30
N PHE A 208 35.54 -33.38 -9.91
CA PHE A 208 34.35 -33.06 -10.69
C PHE A 208 34.41 -33.57 -12.14
N GLY A 209 35.59 -33.64 -12.74
CA GLY A 209 35.82 -34.13 -14.11
C GLY A 209 35.67 -35.64 -14.27
N LYS A 210 35.84 -36.43 -13.19
CA LYS A 210 35.71 -37.90 -13.25
C LYS A 210 34.27 -38.42 -13.10
N ARG A 211 33.25 -37.54 -13.03
CA ARG A 211 31.83 -37.93 -12.86
C ARG A 211 31.00 -37.86 -14.15
N THR A 212 31.61 -37.55 -15.30
CA THR A 212 30.91 -37.46 -16.60
C THR A 212 31.36 -38.51 -17.63
N GLU A 213 31.91 -39.65 -17.19
CA GLU A 213 32.15 -40.82 -18.06
C GLU A 213 31.75 -42.12 -17.35
N LYS A 214 30.46 -42.26 -17.03
CA LYS A 214 29.80 -43.59 -16.98
C LYS A 214 28.28 -43.44 -16.99
N SER A 215 27.76 -42.99 -18.13
CA SER A 215 26.41 -43.35 -18.56
C SER A 215 26.41 -43.42 -20.08
N ALA A 216 26.95 -44.54 -20.56
CA ALA A 216 26.67 -45.14 -21.86
C ALA A 216 26.61 -46.65 -21.59
#